data_AF-K1T1N2-F1
#
_entry.id   AF-K1T1N2-F1
#
_cell.length_a   1.000
_cell.length_b   1.000
_cell.length_c   1.000
_cell.angle_alpha   90.00
_cell.angle_beta   90.00
_cell.angle_gamma   90.00
#
_symmetry.space_group_name_H-M   'P 1'
#
loop_
_entity.id
_entity.type
_entity.pdbx_description
1 polymer ?
#
loop_
_entity_poly.entity_id
_entity_poly.type
_entity_poly.pdbx_seq_one_letter_code
_entity_poly.pdbx_strand_id
1 'polypeptide(L)'
;MFLQPQVNTHGKVYGAEALVRWQHPDRGLLSPFFFIDILETTGLIYKLDMYMWECAAAKLSEWKKKGDTVHYISVNISTKDFIL
;
A
#
# COMPACT_ATOMS: atom_id res chain seq x y z
N MET A 1 4.02 3.42 -4.03
CA MET A 1 3.25 2.20 -3.70
C MET A 1 3.65 1.07 -4.65
N PHE A 2 4.05 -0.08 -4.11
CA PHE A 2 4.23 -1.32 -4.87
C PHE A 2 2.99 -2.19 -4.72
N LEU A 3 2.74 -3.08 -5.68
CA LEU A 3 1.56 -3.95 -5.70
C LEU A 3 1.99 -5.40 -5.83
N GLN A 4 1.62 -6.22 -4.86
CA GLN A 4 1.79 -7.66 -4.94
C GLN A 4 0.48 -8.30 -5.42
N PRO A 5 0.48 -9.04 -6.54
CA PRO A 5 -0.74 -9.62 -7.08
C PRO A 5 -1.26 -10.75 -6.17
N GLN A 6 -2.58 -10.80 -6.02
CA GLN A 6 -3.29 -11.93 -5.41
C GLN A 6 -3.98 -12.72 -6.52
N VAL A 7 -3.70 -14.02 -6.57
CA VAL A 7 -4.08 -14.90 -7.69
C VAL A 7 -4.90 -16.08 -7.21
N ASN A 8 -5.90 -16.48 -7.99
CA ASN A 8 -6.69 -17.66 -7.68
C ASN A 8 -5.90 -18.94 -8.03
N THR A 9 -6.50 -20.12 -7.78
CA THR A 9 -5.87 -21.42 -8.06
C THR A 9 -5.53 -21.66 -9.55
N HIS A 10 -6.11 -20.87 -10.46
CA HIS A 10 -5.85 -20.92 -11.90
C HIS A 10 -4.83 -19.85 -12.34
N GLY A 11 -4.22 -19.12 -11.41
CA GLY A 11 -3.24 -18.07 -11.70
C GLY A 11 -3.85 -16.74 -12.18
N LYS A 12 -5.18 -16.58 -12.17
CA LYS A 12 -5.83 -15.31 -12.54
C LYS A 12 -5.71 -14.31 -11.40
N VAL A 13 -5.19 -13.13 -11.70
CA VAL A 13 -5.15 -11.99 -10.77
C VAL A 13 -6.57 -11.48 -10.51
N TYR A 14 -6.94 -11.32 -9.25
CA TYR A 14 -8.26 -10.79 -8.85
C TYR A 14 -8.16 -9.61 -7.86
N GLY A 15 -6.99 -9.40 -7.26
CA GLY A 15 -6.69 -8.31 -6.34
C GLY A 15 -5.20 -8.05 -6.25
N ALA A 16 -4.82 -7.06 -5.45
CA ALA A 16 -3.43 -6.82 -5.09
C ALA A 16 -3.30 -6.30 -3.67
N GLU A 17 -2.17 -6.55 -3.02
CA GLU A 17 -1.79 -5.90 -1.78
C GLU A 17 -0.89 -4.70 -2.06
N ALA A 18 -1.26 -3.55 -1.50
CA ALA A 18 -0.45 -2.34 -1.51
C ALA A 18 0.66 -2.45 -0.47
N LEU A 19 1.90 -2.43 -0.95
CA LEU A 19 3.10 -2.50 -0.14
C LEU A 19 3.85 -1.18 -0.22
N VAL A 20 4.04 -0.53 0.92
CA VAL A 20 4.88 0.66 0.99
C VAL A 20 6.33 0.30 0.73
N ARG A 21 7.02 1.15 -0.03
CA ARG A 21 8.48 1.15 -0.19
C ARG A 21 8.92 2.58 -0.25
N TRP A 22 10.04 2.89 0.36
CA TRP A 22 10.61 4.23 0.33
C TRP A 22 11.75 4.28 -0.68
N GLN A 23 11.59 5.07 -1.74
CA GLN A 23 12.72 5.44 -2.61
C GLN A 23 13.51 6.55 -1.91
N HIS A 24 14.49 6.17 -1.11
CA HIS A 24 15.38 7.12 -0.44
C HIS A 24 16.40 7.65 -1.45
N PRO A 25 16.69 8.97 -1.45
CA PRO A 25 17.61 9.59 -2.42
C PRO A 25 18.98 8.91 -2.48
N ASP A 26 19.60 8.65 -1.32
CA ASP A 26 20.96 8.06 -1.27
C ASP A 26 20.99 6.54 -1.05
N ARG A 27 19.98 5.98 -0.36
CA ARG A 27 19.96 4.55 0.05
C ARG A 27 19.17 3.66 -0.89
N GLY A 28 18.56 4.24 -1.93
CA GLY A 28 17.73 3.52 -2.88
C GLY A 28 16.43 3.01 -2.26
N LEU A 29 15.97 1.84 -2.71
CA LEU A 29 14.68 1.28 -2.32
C LEU A 29 14.75 0.60 -0.96
N LEU A 30 14.13 1.21 0.05
CA LEU A 30 14.05 0.68 1.40
C LEU A 30 12.74 -0.07 1.64
N SER A 31 12.83 -1.19 2.36
CA SER A 31 11.69 -1.95 2.85
C SER A 31 11.05 -1.27 4.07
N PRO A 32 9.77 -1.57 4.38
CA PRO A 32 9.06 -1.00 5.53
C PRO A 32 9.79 -1.18 6.86
N PHE A 33 10.53 -2.28 7.02
CA PHE A 33 11.32 -2.61 8.20
C PHE A 33 12.24 -1.45 8.66
N PHE A 34 12.72 -0.61 7.74
CA PHE A 34 13.62 0.48 8.10
C PHE A 34 12.94 1.73 8.67
N PHE A 35 11.62 1.89 8.50
CA PHE A 35 10.96 3.16 8.79
C PHE A 35 9.59 3.06 9.47
N ILE A 36 8.90 1.92 9.41
CA ILE A 36 7.58 1.78 10.03
C ILE A 36 7.65 1.99 11.54
N ASP A 37 8.57 1.33 12.25
CA ASP A 37 8.72 1.48 13.70
C ASP A 37 8.97 2.94 14.11
N ILE A 38 9.73 3.69 13.31
CA ILE A 38 9.99 5.11 13.54
C ILE A 38 8.71 5.92 13.38
N LEU A 39 7.94 5.68 12.32
CA LEU A 39 6.67 6.38 12.09
C LEU A 39 5.62 6.04 13.15
N GLU A 40 5.55 4.80 13.61
CA GLU A 40 4.63 4.40 14.68
C GLU A 40 4.99 5.03 16.02
N THR A 41 6.28 5.02 16.40
CA THR A 41 6.75 5.59 17.68
C THR A 41 6.70 7.11 17.71
N THR A 42 6.82 7.77 16.55
CA THR A 42 6.69 9.24 16.43
C THR A 42 5.25 9.69 16.22
N GLY A 43 4.29 8.77 16.10
CA GLY A 43 2.88 9.09 15.84
C GLY A 43 2.62 9.68 14.46
N LEU A 44 3.51 9.45 13.49
CA LEU A 44 3.40 9.93 12.12
C LEU A 44 2.88 8.87 11.14
N ILE A 45 2.64 7.64 11.60
CA ILE A 45 2.21 6.52 10.77
C ILE A 45 0.89 6.79 10.02
N TYR A 46 -0.07 7.47 10.65
CA TYR A 46 -1.35 7.83 10.02
C TYR A 46 -1.20 8.63 8.73
N LYS A 47 -0.14 9.45 8.61
CA LYS A 47 0.12 10.21 7.38
C LYS A 47 0.52 9.28 6.24
N LEU A 48 1.30 8.26 6.55
CA LEU A 48 1.70 7.26 5.58
C LEU A 48 0.50 6.39 5.20
N ASP A 49 -0.29 5.96 6.16
CA ASP A 49 -1.47 5.13 5.93
C ASP A 49 -2.50 5.87 5.06
N MET A 50 -2.79 7.15 5.35
CA MET A 50 -3.64 7.99 4.52
C MET A 50 -3.08 8.14 3.09
N TYR A 51 -1.77 8.40 2.95
CA TYR A 51 -1.13 8.50 1.63
C TYR A 51 -1.26 7.19 0.82
N MET A 52 -1.09 6.04 1.48
CA MET A 52 -1.24 4.74 0.85
C MET A 52 -2.69 4.47 0.43
N TRP A 53 -3.67 4.90 1.23
CA TRP A 53 -5.09 4.85 0.89
C TRP A 53 -5.42 5.66 -0.37
N GLU A 54 -4.96 6.92 -0.43
CA GLU A 54 -5.17 7.79 -1.59
C GLU A 54 -4.56 7.18 -2.86
N CYS A 55 -3.34 6.64 -2.75
CA CYS A 55 -2.68 5.94 -3.85
C CYS A 55 -3.47 4.72 -4.33
N ALA A 56 -3.96 3.89 -3.41
CA ALA A 56 -4.75 2.70 -3.73
C ALA A 56 -6.08 3.07 -4.39
N ALA A 57 -6.80 4.05 -3.85
CA ALA A 57 -8.06 4.53 -4.40
C ALA A 57 -7.89 5.11 -5.81
N ALA A 58 -6.84 5.93 -6.02
CA ALA A 58 -6.52 6.49 -7.33
C ALA A 58 -6.19 5.39 -8.35
N LYS A 59 -5.41 4.37 -7.94
CA LYS A 59 -5.05 3.24 -8.81
C LYS A 59 -6.28 2.39 -9.18
N LEU A 60 -7.15 2.09 -8.22
CA LEU A 60 -8.40 1.38 -8.49
C LEU A 60 -9.32 2.16 -9.45
N SER A 61 -9.41 3.47 -9.28
CA SER A 61 -10.17 4.34 -10.20
C SER A 61 -9.60 4.29 -11.63
N GLU A 62 -8.28 4.30 -11.77
CA GLU A 62 -7.60 4.15 -13.07
C GLU A 62 -7.94 2.82 -13.73
N TRP A 63 -7.81 1.71 -13.01
CA TRP A 63 -8.13 0.36 -13.50
C TRP A 63 -9.60 0.22 -13.90
N LYS A 64 -10.51 0.75 -13.08
CA LYS A 64 -11.94 0.76 -13.39
C LYS A 64 -12.23 1.48 -14.71
N LYS A 65 -11.56 2.61 -15.00
CA LYS A 65 -11.70 3.35 -16.27
C LYS A 65 -11.16 2.58 -17.47
N LYS A 66 -10.14 1.74 -17.28
CA LYS A 66 -9.54 0.90 -18.32
C LYS A 66 -10.33 -0.39 -18.60
N GLY A 67 -11.35 -0.69 -17.79
CA GLY A 67 -12.11 -1.94 -17.88
C GLY A 67 -11.37 -3.15 -17.31
N ASP A 68 -10.36 -2.92 -16.46
CA ASP A 68 -9.61 -4.00 -15.81
C ASP A 68 -10.50 -4.81 -14.87
N THR A 69 -10.21 -6.11 -14.75
CA THR A 69 -10.97 -7.03 -13.89
C THR A 69 -10.42 -7.13 -12.47
N VAL A 70 -9.47 -6.28 -12.08
CA VAL A 70 -8.94 -6.28 -10.71
C VAL A 70 -9.95 -5.58 -9.81
N HIS A 71 -10.41 -6.28 -8.78
CA HIS A 71 -11.59 -5.85 -8.02
C HIS A 71 -11.26 -4.98 -6.81
N TYR A 72 -10.07 -5.14 -6.23
CA TYR A 72 -9.68 -4.43 -5.02
C TYR A 72 -8.17 -4.31 -4.87
N ILE A 73 -7.76 -3.39 -4.00
CA ILE A 73 -6.40 -3.27 -3.47
C ILE A 73 -6.52 -3.32 -1.94
N SER A 74 -5.85 -4.30 -1.32
CA SER A 74 -5.72 -4.38 0.14
C SER A 74 -4.67 -3.37 0.61
N VAL A 75 -4.99 -2.56 1.63
CA VAL A 75 -4.07 -1.57 2.21
C VAL A 75 -3.81 -1.97 3.66
N ASN A 76 -2.53 -2.02 4.05
CA ASN A 76 -2.12 -2.23 5.43
C ASN A 76 -2.33 -0.94 6.23
N ILE A 77 -2.88 -1.06 7.43
CA ILE A 77 -3.13 0.06 8.34
C ILE A 77 -2.54 -0.29 9.71
N SER A 78 -1.81 0.63 10.31
CA SER A 78 -1.30 0.49 11.66
C SER A 78 -2.44 0.51 12.68
N THR A 79 -2.32 -0.29 13.73
CA THR A 79 -3.28 -0.24 14.84
C THR A 79 -3.28 1.11 15.57
N LYS A 80 -2.21 1.89 15.42
CA LYS A 80 -2.08 3.25 15.98
C LYS A 80 -3.13 4.22 15.42
N ASP A 81 -3.58 4.02 14.18
CA ASP A 81 -4.61 4.85 13.54
C ASP A 81 -6.00 4.71 14.16
N PHE A 82 -6.22 3.68 14.99
CA PHE A 82 -7.49 3.44 15.67
C PHE A 82 -7.49 3.84 17.14
N ILE A 83 -6.32 4.10 17.73
CA ILE A 83 -6.14 4.25 19.18
C ILE A 83 -5.69 5.67 19.55
N LEU A 84 -5.07 6.39 18.61
CA LEU A 84 -4.69 7.80 18.75
C LEU A 84 -5.73 8.71 18.08
#